data_AF-A0A328PWI3-F1
#
_entry.id   AF-A0A328PWI3-F1
#
_cell.length_a   1.000
_cell.length_b   1.000
_cell.length_c   1.000
_cell.angle_alpha   90.00
_cell.angle_beta   90.00
_cell.angle_gamma   90.00
#
_symmetry.space_group_name_H-M   'P 1'
#
loop_
_entity.id
_entity.type
_entity.pdbx_description
1 polymer ?
#
loop_
_entity_poly.entity_id
_entity_poly.type
_entity_poly.pdbx_seq_one_letter_code
_entity_poly.pdbx_strand_id
1 'polypeptide(L)'
;MNNFIEFAQNYLDKYQNYLADEFQHFFFGSVYDKNSKFPVFTMFLDKEGRYFKVLGPDMPNKVMSVLYPTKYYESDFLVKEYNDLAKFYNEIVQPELYFGIAQTPFKVSAYKVWGNERIIKKLIFSEKLKGQLFLSLSSLINENTVEFIIKHFKKWDENIFYFPYKSDIHVLFKLPENINSSETSIYIELGRILKEKVLKKYDFLENSYKLPEMKIKEPSMAVFKVPAEKILDVNFKSIYHEFISKIEKIVQEINKLNITS
;
A
#
# COMPACT_ATOMS: atom_id res chain seq x y z
N MET A 1 -5.39 -27.23 3.58
CA MET A 1 -4.06 -26.95 2.96
C MET A 1 -3.78 -27.89 1.80
N ASN A 2 -3.76 -29.22 2.01
CA ASN A 2 -3.48 -30.18 0.93
C ASN A 2 -4.46 -30.05 -0.25
N ASN A 3 -5.76 -29.97 0.00
CA ASN A 3 -6.77 -29.75 -1.04
C ASN A 3 -6.53 -28.46 -1.86
N PHE A 4 -5.98 -27.42 -1.23
CA PHE A 4 -5.68 -26.16 -1.93
C PHE A 4 -4.45 -26.29 -2.81
N ILE A 5 -3.43 -27.01 -2.35
CA ILE A 5 -2.22 -27.30 -3.14
C ILE A 5 -2.61 -28.13 -4.36
N GLU A 6 -3.38 -29.20 -4.16
CA GLU A 6 -3.87 -30.05 -5.25
C GLU A 6 -4.73 -29.28 -6.24
N PHE A 7 -5.67 -28.46 -5.76
CA PHE A 7 -6.45 -27.57 -6.62
C PHE A 7 -5.57 -26.63 -7.43
N ALA A 8 -4.59 -25.98 -6.79
CA ALA A 8 -3.69 -25.03 -7.43
C ALA A 8 -2.87 -25.70 -8.55
N GLN A 9 -2.33 -26.90 -8.29
CA GLN A 9 -1.57 -27.67 -9.27
C GLN A 9 -2.45 -28.07 -10.45
N ASN A 10 -3.61 -28.68 -10.18
CA ASN A 10 -4.59 -29.06 -11.21
C ASN A 10 -5.03 -27.85 -12.05
N TYR A 11 -5.18 -26.67 -11.43
CA TYR A 11 -5.57 -25.45 -12.12
C TYR A 11 -4.44 -24.90 -13.00
N LEU A 12 -3.18 -24.94 -12.54
CA LEU A 12 -2.02 -24.57 -13.37
C LEU A 12 -1.85 -25.53 -14.55
N ASP A 13 -1.95 -26.84 -14.30
CA ASP A 13 -1.79 -27.88 -15.33
C ASP A 13 -2.89 -27.78 -16.39
N LYS A 14 -4.14 -27.52 -15.98
CA LYS A 14 -5.26 -27.28 -16.90
C LYS A 14 -4.95 -26.19 -17.93
N TYR A 15 -4.25 -25.12 -17.54
CA TYR A 15 -3.95 -23.99 -18.42
C TYR A 15 -2.54 -24.02 -18.98
N GLN A 16 -1.71 -25.02 -18.67
CA GLN A 16 -0.28 -25.06 -19.02
C GLN A 16 -0.01 -24.73 -20.50
N ASN A 17 -0.80 -25.29 -21.42
CA ASN A 17 -0.63 -25.07 -22.87
C ASN A 17 -0.96 -23.63 -23.35
N TYR A 18 -1.55 -22.81 -22.48
CA TYR A 18 -1.88 -21.41 -22.75
C TYR A 18 -1.01 -20.43 -21.94
N LEU A 19 -0.20 -20.95 -21.02
CA LEU A 19 0.72 -20.16 -20.21
C LEU A 19 2.06 -20.09 -20.94
N ALA A 20 2.55 -18.88 -21.21
CA ALA A 20 3.78 -18.70 -21.97
C ALA A 20 5.04 -19.10 -21.15
N ASP A 21 5.83 -20.02 -21.67
CA ASP A 21 6.98 -20.62 -20.96
C ASP A 21 8.06 -19.62 -20.49
N GLU A 22 8.12 -18.44 -21.11
CA GLU A 22 9.05 -17.36 -20.73
C GLU A 22 8.72 -16.72 -19.37
N PHE A 23 7.51 -16.92 -18.85
CA PHE A 23 7.08 -16.40 -17.57
C PHE A 23 6.94 -17.49 -16.51
N GLN A 24 7.28 -17.12 -15.28
CA GLN A 24 6.90 -17.94 -14.14
C GLN A 24 5.45 -17.62 -13.76
N HIS A 25 4.68 -18.69 -13.56
CA HIS A 25 3.27 -18.64 -13.19
C HIS A 25 3.07 -19.16 -11.78
N PHE A 26 2.20 -18.50 -11.04
CA PHE A 26 1.79 -18.91 -9.71
C PHE A 26 0.28 -18.89 -9.62
N PHE A 27 -0.32 -19.99 -9.18
CA PHE A 27 -1.66 -19.91 -8.66
C PHE A 27 -1.63 -19.12 -7.36
N PHE A 28 -2.62 -18.28 -7.10
CA PHE A 28 -2.70 -17.57 -5.83
C PHE A 28 -4.10 -17.59 -5.23
N GLY A 29 -4.15 -17.53 -3.90
CA GLY A 29 -5.32 -17.17 -3.12
C GLY A 29 -5.04 -15.93 -2.31
N SER A 30 -5.82 -14.89 -2.53
CA SER A 30 -5.71 -13.60 -1.85
C SER A 30 -6.91 -13.38 -0.95
N VAL A 31 -6.65 -12.95 0.29
CA VAL A 31 -7.64 -12.49 1.25
C VAL A 31 -7.41 -11.00 1.48
N TYR A 32 -8.46 -10.20 1.41
CA TYR A 32 -8.39 -8.77 1.64
C TYR A 32 -9.60 -8.29 2.45
N ASP A 33 -9.47 -7.16 3.13
CA ASP A 33 -10.59 -6.55 3.83
C ASP A 33 -11.50 -5.82 2.82
N LYS A 34 -12.80 -6.11 2.87
CA LYS A 34 -13.83 -5.46 2.05
C LYS A 34 -13.77 -3.94 2.12
N ASN A 35 -13.42 -3.40 3.28
CA ASN A 35 -13.31 -1.95 3.49
C ASN A 35 -11.92 -1.39 3.14
N SER A 36 -10.99 -2.24 2.71
CA SER A 36 -9.60 -1.90 2.39
C SER A 36 -8.84 -1.24 3.54
N LYS A 37 -9.17 -1.56 4.80
CA LYS A 37 -8.56 -0.98 6.01
C LYS A 37 -7.45 -1.84 6.63
N PHE A 38 -7.13 -2.98 6.03
CA PHE A 38 -6.05 -3.87 6.45
C PHE A 38 -5.26 -4.36 5.22
N PRO A 39 -3.95 -4.66 5.35
CA PRO A 39 -3.16 -5.16 4.24
C PRO A 39 -3.70 -6.47 3.68
N VAL A 40 -3.41 -6.72 2.41
CA VAL A 40 -3.79 -7.94 1.70
C VAL A 40 -2.87 -9.09 2.12
N PHE A 41 -3.47 -10.22 2.43
CA PHE A 41 -2.76 -11.49 2.60
C PHE A 41 -2.87 -12.31 1.32
N THR A 42 -1.76 -12.78 0.77
CA THR A 42 -1.76 -13.60 -0.45
C THR A 42 -0.85 -14.80 -0.28
N MET A 43 -1.37 -15.98 -0.61
CA MET A 43 -0.59 -17.21 -0.73
C MET A 43 -0.40 -17.54 -2.20
N PHE A 44 0.85 -17.73 -2.62
CA PHE A 44 1.23 -18.11 -3.98
C PHE A 44 1.73 -19.55 -3.99
N LEU A 45 1.38 -20.29 -5.03
CA LEU A 45 1.76 -21.69 -5.25
C LEU A 45 2.31 -21.86 -6.66
N ASP A 46 3.43 -22.56 -6.78
CA ASP A 46 3.93 -22.98 -8.08
C ASP A 46 3.41 -24.38 -8.47
N LYS A 47 3.76 -24.81 -9.68
CA LYS A 47 3.38 -26.13 -10.22
C LYS A 47 3.88 -27.32 -9.39
N GLU A 48 4.94 -27.13 -8.60
CA GLU A 48 5.48 -28.17 -7.72
C GLU A 48 4.76 -28.21 -6.36
N GLY A 49 3.72 -27.39 -6.17
CA GLY A 49 2.97 -27.29 -4.92
C GLY A 49 3.71 -26.55 -3.82
N ARG A 50 4.88 -25.97 -4.12
CA ARG A 50 5.64 -25.14 -3.20
C ARG A 50 4.95 -23.80 -3.08
N TYR A 51 4.91 -23.26 -1.87
CA TYR A 51 4.20 -22.01 -1.62
C TYR A 51 5.02 -21.00 -0.83
N PHE A 52 4.63 -19.74 -0.98
CA PHE A 52 5.04 -18.65 -0.12
C PHE A 52 3.84 -17.73 0.12
N LYS A 53 3.91 -16.96 1.19
CA LYS A 53 2.85 -16.07 1.67
C LYS A 53 3.39 -14.67 1.78
N VAL A 54 2.54 -13.70 1.51
CA VAL A 54 2.83 -12.27 1.56
C VAL A 54 1.74 -11.56 2.32
N LEU A 55 2.12 -10.64 3.20
CA LEU A 55 1.27 -9.58 3.72
C LEU A 55 1.74 -8.26 3.09
N GLY A 56 0.88 -7.57 2.35
CA GLY A 56 1.29 -6.39 1.56
C GLY A 56 0.13 -5.45 1.22
N PRO A 57 0.38 -4.31 0.56
CA PRO A 57 -0.65 -3.28 0.34
C PRO A 57 -1.71 -3.63 -0.71
N ASP A 58 -1.33 -4.45 -1.68
CA ASP A 58 -2.08 -4.58 -2.92
C ASP A 58 -2.35 -6.04 -3.28
N MET A 59 -3.54 -6.26 -3.84
CA MET A 59 -3.89 -7.53 -4.46
C MET A 59 -3.10 -7.74 -5.76
N PRO A 60 -2.77 -8.99 -6.13
CA PRO A 60 -2.04 -9.28 -7.37
C PRO A 60 -2.66 -8.63 -8.62
N ASN A 61 -3.98 -8.66 -8.77
CA ASN A 61 -4.68 -8.08 -9.93
C ASN A 61 -4.61 -6.55 -10.04
N LYS A 62 -4.16 -5.84 -9.00
CA LYS A 62 -3.94 -4.39 -9.05
C LYS A 62 -2.54 -4.01 -9.53
N VAL A 63 -1.56 -4.91 -9.37
CA VAL A 63 -0.14 -4.57 -9.54
C VAL A 63 0.58 -5.44 -10.57
N MET A 64 0.04 -6.60 -10.93
CA MET A 64 0.61 -7.50 -11.92
C MET A 64 -0.45 -8.18 -12.79
N SER A 65 -0.01 -8.85 -13.84
CA SER A 65 -0.89 -9.62 -14.72
C SER A 65 -1.48 -10.81 -13.97
N VAL A 66 -2.82 -10.88 -13.98
CA VAL A 66 -3.58 -12.02 -13.46
C VAL A 66 -4.39 -12.62 -14.60
N LEU A 67 -4.14 -13.89 -14.85
CA LEU A 67 -4.83 -14.72 -15.83
C LEU A 67 -5.82 -15.64 -15.12
N TYR A 68 -6.84 -16.06 -15.86
CA TYR A 68 -7.82 -17.08 -15.43
C TYR A 68 -8.32 -16.89 -13.99
N PRO A 69 -9.00 -15.77 -13.68
CA PRO A 69 -9.62 -15.60 -12.37
C PRO A 69 -10.58 -16.75 -12.05
N THR A 70 -10.59 -17.21 -10.81
CA THR A 70 -11.38 -18.37 -10.40
C THR A 70 -11.96 -18.23 -9.00
N LYS A 71 -12.76 -19.21 -8.60
CA LYS A 71 -13.26 -19.38 -7.25
C LYS A 71 -12.76 -20.71 -6.68
N TYR A 72 -12.41 -20.71 -5.40
CA TYR A 72 -12.09 -21.90 -4.63
C TYR A 72 -12.87 -21.85 -3.31
N TYR A 73 -13.77 -22.81 -3.11
CA TYR A 73 -14.77 -22.76 -2.05
C TYR A 73 -14.25 -23.29 -0.70
N GLU A 74 -13.25 -24.18 -0.69
CA GLU A 74 -12.65 -24.74 0.54
C GLU A 74 -11.54 -23.83 1.10
N SER A 75 -11.80 -22.52 1.17
CA SER A 75 -10.81 -21.46 1.44
C SER A 75 -10.80 -20.96 2.89
N ASP A 76 -11.55 -21.59 3.80
CA ASP A 76 -11.67 -21.20 5.21
C ASP A 76 -10.33 -21.06 5.93
N PHE A 77 -9.34 -21.86 5.56
CA PHE A 77 -8.01 -21.78 6.17
C PHE A 77 -7.28 -20.46 5.85
N LEU A 78 -7.48 -19.89 4.65
CA LEU A 78 -6.92 -18.58 4.29
C LEU A 78 -7.62 -17.48 5.08
N VAL A 79 -8.95 -17.55 5.18
CA VAL A 79 -9.77 -16.60 5.94
C VAL A 79 -9.40 -16.64 7.42
N LYS A 80 -9.20 -17.83 7.99
CA LYS A 80 -8.76 -18.00 9.37
C LYS A 80 -7.40 -17.35 9.61
N GLU A 81 -6.40 -17.65 8.78
CA GLU A 81 -5.05 -17.08 8.91
C GLU A 81 -5.07 -15.55 8.78
N TYR A 82 -5.89 -15.01 7.87
CA TYR A 82 -6.07 -13.58 7.73
C TYR A 82 -6.71 -12.93 8.96
N ASN A 83 -7.74 -13.56 9.54
CA ASN A 83 -8.36 -13.10 10.78
C ASN A 83 -7.40 -13.17 11.97
N ASP A 84 -6.57 -14.21 12.05
CA ASP A 84 -5.56 -14.35 13.10
C ASP A 84 -4.50 -13.24 12.98
N LEU A 85 -4.06 -12.92 11.76
CA LEU A 85 -3.18 -11.77 11.49
C LEU A 85 -3.83 -10.45 11.89
N ALA A 86 -5.08 -10.19 11.49
CA ALA A 86 -5.79 -8.98 11.86
C ALA A 86 -5.93 -8.83 13.38
N LYS A 87 -6.29 -9.92 14.07
CA LYS A 87 -6.40 -9.97 15.53
C LYS A 87 -5.06 -9.68 16.21
N PHE A 88 -3.95 -10.20 15.70
CA PHE A 88 -2.61 -9.91 16.21
C PHE A 88 -2.31 -8.40 16.24
N TYR A 89 -2.75 -7.66 15.22
CA TYR A 89 -2.60 -6.20 15.15
C TYR A 89 -3.79 -5.40 15.72
N ASN A 90 -4.73 -6.05 16.43
CA ASN A 90 -5.94 -5.44 16.97
C ASN A 90 -6.85 -4.77 15.92
N GLU A 91 -6.93 -5.35 14.73
CA GLU A 91 -7.75 -4.88 13.62
C GLU A 91 -8.99 -5.77 13.43
N ILE A 92 -10.09 -5.15 13.00
CA ILE A 92 -11.34 -5.85 12.65
C ILE A 92 -11.47 -5.83 11.13
N VAL A 93 -11.60 -7.01 10.53
CA VAL A 93 -11.64 -7.17 9.07
C VAL A 93 -12.93 -7.85 8.62
N GLN A 94 -13.33 -7.58 7.38
CA GLN A 94 -14.38 -8.29 6.66
C GLN A 94 -13.74 -9.00 5.45
N PRO A 95 -13.32 -10.26 5.60
CA PRO A 95 -12.52 -10.95 4.58
C PRO A 95 -13.31 -11.18 3.29
N GLU A 96 -12.70 -10.84 2.17
CA GLU A 96 -13.10 -11.23 0.82
C GLU A 96 -11.95 -11.99 0.14
N LEU A 97 -12.30 -12.84 -0.82
CA LEU A 97 -11.37 -13.77 -1.46
C LEU A 97 -11.27 -13.51 -2.96
N TYR A 98 -10.05 -13.64 -3.49
CA TYR A 98 -9.78 -13.59 -4.91
C TYR A 98 -8.69 -14.58 -5.30
N PHE A 99 -8.93 -15.32 -6.40
CA PHE A 99 -8.02 -16.35 -6.89
C PHE A 99 -7.76 -16.17 -8.38
N GLY A 100 -6.61 -16.65 -8.82
CA GLY A 100 -6.24 -16.69 -10.23
C GLY A 100 -4.80 -17.14 -10.42
N ILE A 101 -4.29 -16.95 -11.63
CA ILE A 101 -2.90 -17.24 -11.98
C ILE A 101 -2.16 -15.92 -12.14
N ALA A 102 -1.24 -15.63 -11.23
CA ALA A 102 -0.34 -14.50 -11.32
C ALA A 102 0.86 -14.86 -12.21
N GLN A 103 1.25 -13.93 -13.08
CA GLN A 103 2.33 -14.12 -14.05
C GLN A 103 3.43 -13.08 -13.81
N THR A 104 4.71 -13.52 -13.85
CA THR A 104 5.84 -12.59 -13.76
C THR A 104 5.86 -11.57 -14.91
N PRO A 105 6.44 -10.36 -14.74
CA PRO A 105 7.23 -9.87 -13.61
C PRO A 105 6.43 -9.76 -12.32
N PHE A 106 7.00 -10.29 -11.24
CA PHE A 106 6.38 -10.27 -9.91
C PHE A 106 6.43 -8.85 -9.35
N LYS A 107 5.27 -8.28 -8.98
CA LYS A 107 5.14 -6.87 -8.54
C LYS A 107 4.41 -6.69 -7.21
N VAL A 108 4.18 -7.77 -6.47
CA VAL A 108 3.51 -7.72 -5.17
C VAL A 108 4.54 -7.34 -4.11
N SER A 109 4.35 -6.18 -3.49
CA SER A 109 5.21 -5.70 -2.41
C SER A 109 4.88 -6.40 -1.11
N ALA A 110 5.89 -6.73 -0.31
CA ALA A 110 5.72 -7.48 0.92
C ALA A 110 6.19 -6.68 2.13
N TYR A 111 5.29 -6.48 3.09
CA TYR A 111 5.67 -6.08 4.45
C TYR A 111 6.24 -7.26 5.21
N LYS A 112 5.60 -8.42 5.06
CA LYS A 112 6.08 -9.71 5.57
C LYS A 112 5.99 -10.75 4.44
N VAL A 113 6.98 -11.62 4.35
CA VAL A 113 7.01 -12.76 3.41
C VAL A 113 7.54 -13.99 4.14
N TRP A 114 6.90 -15.15 3.95
CA TRP A 114 7.31 -16.40 4.57
C TRP A 114 6.89 -17.63 3.75
N GLY A 115 7.47 -18.79 4.03
CA GLY A 115 7.23 -20.04 3.29
C GLY A 115 8.49 -20.55 2.61
N ASN A 116 8.38 -21.00 1.36
CA ASN A 116 9.51 -21.61 0.66
C ASN A 116 10.64 -20.60 0.36
N GLU A 117 11.73 -20.67 1.12
CA GLU A 117 12.86 -19.74 1.00
C GLU A 117 13.52 -19.74 -0.37
N ARG A 118 13.59 -20.90 -1.05
CA ARG A 118 14.25 -21.00 -2.36
C ARG A 118 13.51 -20.16 -3.40
N ILE A 119 12.17 -20.21 -3.39
CA ILE A 119 11.33 -19.39 -4.26
C ILE A 119 11.49 -17.91 -3.91
N ILE A 120 11.39 -17.56 -2.63
CA ILE A 120 11.50 -16.18 -2.15
C ILE A 120 12.84 -15.58 -2.58
N LYS A 121 13.97 -16.27 -2.33
CA LYS A 121 15.32 -15.83 -2.72
C LYS A 121 15.45 -15.66 -4.24
N LYS A 122 14.88 -16.58 -5.03
CA LYS A 122 14.86 -16.48 -6.50
C LYS A 122 14.11 -15.24 -6.98
N LEU A 123 12.94 -14.95 -6.41
CA LEU A 123 12.12 -13.80 -6.78
C LEU A 123 12.80 -12.48 -6.36
N ILE A 124 13.34 -12.40 -5.14
CA ILE A 124 14.13 -11.25 -4.66
C ILE A 124 15.35 -11.02 -5.56
N PHE A 125 16.04 -12.08 -5.99
CA PHE A 125 17.17 -11.95 -6.90
C PHE A 125 16.75 -11.36 -8.26
N SER A 126 15.66 -11.86 -8.84
CA SER A 126 15.10 -11.34 -10.10
C SER A 126 14.67 -9.88 -10.00
N GLU A 127 14.10 -9.50 -8.86
CA GLU A 127 13.72 -8.13 -8.53
C GLU A 127 14.94 -7.20 -8.42
N LYS A 128 16.00 -7.64 -7.73
CA LYS A 128 17.25 -6.88 -7.60
C LYS A 128 17.94 -6.63 -8.94
N LEU A 129 17.95 -7.62 -9.83
CA LEU A 129 18.48 -7.46 -11.19
C LEU A 129 17.74 -6.37 -12.00
N LYS A 130 16.50 -6.05 -11.62
CA LYS A 130 15.66 -5.03 -12.27
C LYS A 130 15.63 -3.70 -11.52
N GLY A 131 16.38 -3.56 -10.43
CA GLY A 131 16.34 -2.36 -9.58
C GLY A 131 14.97 -2.12 -8.95
N GLN A 132 14.21 -3.19 -8.69
CA GLN A 132 12.86 -3.10 -8.11
C GLN A 132 12.88 -3.40 -6.61
N LEU A 133 11.81 -3.00 -5.92
CA LEU A 133 11.64 -3.17 -4.49
C LEU A 133 10.22 -3.66 -4.16
N PHE A 134 9.98 -4.96 -4.27
CA PHE A 134 8.69 -5.59 -4.02
C PHE A 134 8.79 -6.56 -2.85
N LEU A 135 9.27 -7.79 -3.05
CA LEU A 135 9.45 -8.74 -1.96
C LEU A 135 10.59 -8.34 -1.05
N SER A 136 11.64 -7.71 -1.59
CA SER A 136 12.79 -7.28 -0.79
C SER A 136 12.45 -6.21 0.26
N LEU A 137 11.32 -5.50 0.11
CA LEU A 137 10.82 -4.54 1.12
C LEU A 137 10.72 -5.17 2.52
N SER A 138 10.30 -6.44 2.60
CA SER A 138 10.16 -7.17 3.87
C SER A 138 11.47 -7.31 4.64
N SER A 139 12.62 -7.17 3.98
CA SER A 139 13.94 -7.18 4.60
C SER A 139 14.46 -5.80 5.01
N LEU A 140 13.76 -4.74 4.60
CA LEU A 140 14.14 -3.34 4.86
C LEU A 140 13.26 -2.68 5.92
N ILE A 141 12.08 -3.23 6.17
CA ILE A 141 11.19 -2.75 7.22
C ILE A 141 11.28 -3.63 8.46
N ASN A 142 11.28 -3.00 9.63
CA ASN A 142 11.24 -3.71 10.92
C ASN A 142 9.79 -3.81 11.43
N GLU A 143 9.61 -4.49 12.56
CA GLU A 143 8.27 -4.69 13.15
C GLU A 143 7.58 -3.36 13.49
N ASN A 144 8.30 -2.38 14.04
CA ASN A 144 7.73 -1.06 14.35
C ASN A 144 7.18 -0.37 13.11
N THR A 145 7.88 -0.47 11.98
CA THR A 145 7.43 0.06 10.69
C THR A 145 6.18 -0.68 10.21
N VAL A 146 6.14 -2.01 10.33
CA VAL A 146 4.95 -2.81 9.97
C VAL A 146 3.75 -2.42 10.82
N GLU A 147 3.92 -2.34 12.14
CA GLU A 147 2.87 -1.93 13.08
C GLU A 147 2.33 -0.53 12.76
N PHE A 148 3.23 0.42 12.46
CA PHE A 148 2.84 1.76 12.03
C PHE A 148 2.00 1.71 10.75
N ILE A 149 2.44 0.98 9.74
CA ILE A 149 1.75 0.88 8.44
C ILE A 149 0.37 0.28 8.62
N ILE A 150 0.24 -0.79 9.41
CA ILE A 150 -1.03 -1.50 9.64
C ILE A 150 -2.01 -0.60 10.39
N LYS A 151 -1.55 0.05 11.47
CA LYS A 151 -2.38 0.96 12.26
C LYS A 151 -2.96 2.11 11.41
N HIS A 152 -2.20 2.59 10.43
CA HIS A 152 -2.60 3.71 9.57
C HIS A 152 -3.07 3.28 8.17
N PHE A 153 -3.29 1.97 7.94
CA PHE A 153 -3.53 1.44 6.59
C PHE A 153 -4.80 2.00 5.94
N LYS A 154 -4.65 2.94 5.01
CA LYS A 154 -5.76 3.61 4.29
C LYS A 154 -6.76 4.27 5.25
N LYS A 155 -6.22 4.87 6.32
CA LYS A 155 -6.99 5.54 7.37
C LYS A 155 -6.54 6.99 7.53
N TRP A 156 -7.47 7.82 7.98
CA TRP A 156 -7.19 9.15 8.49
C TRP A 156 -6.68 9.04 9.93
N ASP A 157 -5.62 9.76 10.21
CA ASP A 157 -5.12 10.05 11.55
C ASP A 157 -5.11 11.57 11.68
N GLU A 158 -6.12 12.08 12.40
CA GLU A 158 -6.50 13.50 12.40
C GLU A 158 -6.73 13.99 10.96
N ASN A 159 -5.86 14.87 10.46
CA ASN A 159 -5.94 15.48 9.14
C ASN A 159 -4.90 14.91 8.15
N ILE A 160 -4.30 13.76 8.48
CA ILE A 160 -3.31 13.09 7.65
C ILE A 160 -3.86 11.74 7.20
N PHE A 161 -3.86 11.49 5.90
CA PHE A 161 -4.25 10.20 5.34
C PHE A 161 -3.03 9.45 4.86
N TYR A 162 -2.87 8.21 5.31
CA TYR A 162 -1.80 7.32 4.88
C TYR A 162 -2.36 6.29 3.91
N PHE A 163 -1.82 6.26 2.70
CA PHE A 163 -2.23 5.33 1.66
C PHE A 163 -1.03 4.50 1.18
N PRO A 164 -0.83 3.32 1.76
CA PRO A 164 0.20 2.40 1.28
C PRO A 164 -0.17 1.83 -0.10
N TYR A 165 0.79 1.85 -1.03
CA TYR A 165 0.67 1.38 -2.39
C TYR A 165 2.05 0.94 -2.92
N LYS A 166 2.17 -0.33 -3.31
CA LYS A 166 3.44 -0.98 -3.66
C LYS A 166 4.49 -0.81 -2.54
N SER A 167 5.68 -0.30 -2.86
CA SER A 167 6.76 -0.06 -1.90
C SER A 167 6.63 1.24 -1.14
N ASP A 168 5.67 2.08 -1.50
CA ASP A 168 5.58 3.46 -1.04
C ASP A 168 4.33 3.68 -0.20
N ILE A 169 4.37 4.76 0.58
CA ILE A 169 3.22 5.27 1.31
C ILE A 169 2.97 6.69 0.82
N HIS A 170 1.76 6.93 0.37
CA HIS A 170 1.32 8.25 -0.01
C HIS A 170 0.70 8.93 1.21
N VAL A 171 1.29 10.03 1.66
CA VAL A 171 0.87 10.78 2.84
C VAL A 171 0.20 12.07 2.39
N LEU A 172 -1.09 12.18 2.64
CA LEU A 172 -1.92 13.31 2.22
C LEU A 172 -2.31 14.17 3.40
N PHE A 173 -2.16 15.48 3.26
CA PHE A 173 -2.60 16.47 4.24
C PHE A 173 -3.94 17.07 3.81
N LYS A 174 -4.95 16.91 4.67
CA LYS A 174 -6.26 17.56 4.52
C LYS A 174 -6.11 19.07 4.69
N LEU A 175 -7.06 19.82 4.15
CA LEU A 175 -7.26 21.21 4.59
C LEU A 175 -7.91 21.21 5.98
N PRO A 176 -7.66 22.24 6.81
CA PRO A 176 -8.38 22.41 8.06
C PRO A 176 -9.89 22.48 7.82
N GLU A 177 -10.64 21.99 8.81
CA GLU A 177 -12.09 22.15 8.81
C GLU A 177 -12.44 23.61 9.11
N ASN A 178 -13.51 24.12 8.48
CA ASN A 178 -14.02 25.49 8.68
C ASN A 178 -13.16 26.64 8.11
N ILE A 179 -12.31 26.40 7.12
CA ILE A 179 -11.71 27.51 6.35
C ILE A 179 -12.75 28.21 5.48
N ASN A 180 -12.64 29.52 5.30
CA ASN A 180 -13.52 30.23 4.37
C ASN A 180 -13.29 29.72 2.94
N SER A 181 -14.35 29.62 2.14
CA SER A 181 -14.26 29.19 0.74
C SER A 181 -13.32 30.09 -0.08
N SER A 182 -13.27 31.38 0.24
CA SER A 182 -12.34 32.37 -0.35
C SER A 182 -10.87 32.12 0.00
N GLU A 183 -10.58 31.43 1.11
CA GLU A 183 -9.21 31.17 1.60
C GLU A 183 -8.67 29.82 1.11
N THR A 184 -9.54 28.94 0.59
CA THR A 184 -9.15 27.58 0.17
C THR A 184 -8.00 27.57 -0.85
N SER A 185 -8.04 28.48 -1.83
CA SER A 185 -6.97 28.61 -2.83
C SER A 185 -5.64 29.05 -2.21
N ILE A 186 -5.68 29.95 -1.22
CA ILE A 186 -4.50 30.44 -0.49
C ILE A 186 -3.85 29.28 0.28
N TYR A 187 -4.65 28.47 0.98
CA TYR A 187 -4.15 27.30 1.71
C TYR A 187 -3.48 26.28 0.79
N ILE A 188 -4.09 25.99 -0.37
CA ILE A 188 -3.53 25.06 -1.35
C ILE A 188 -2.20 25.58 -1.91
N GLU A 189 -2.13 26.86 -2.25
CA GLU A 189 -0.94 27.44 -2.86
C GLU A 189 0.22 27.59 -1.86
N LEU A 190 -0.06 28.04 -0.63
CA LEU A 190 0.95 28.07 0.42
C LEU A 190 1.38 26.65 0.83
N GLY A 191 0.44 25.69 0.86
CA GLY A 191 0.72 24.27 1.08
C GLY A 191 1.68 23.70 0.04
N ARG A 192 1.51 24.07 -1.24
CA ARG A 192 2.43 23.73 -2.33
C ARG A 192 3.84 24.27 -2.09
N ILE A 193 3.97 25.55 -1.72
CA ILE A 193 5.27 26.17 -1.43
C ILE A 193 5.96 25.49 -0.24
N LEU A 194 5.22 25.20 0.82
CA LEU A 194 5.75 24.54 2.01
C LEU A 194 6.14 23.09 1.73
N LYS A 195 5.37 22.37 0.91
CA LYS A 195 5.70 21.02 0.43
C LYS A 195 7.05 21.01 -0.28
N GLU A 196 7.32 21.95 -1.17
CA GLU A 196 8.63 22.04 -1.85
C GLU A 196 9.79 22.22 -0.87
N LYS A 197 9.59 22.94 0.25
CA LYS A 197 10.61 23.08 1.30
C LYS A 197 10.86 21.75 2.02
N VAL A 198 9.81 20.97 2.29
CA VAL A 198 9.92 19.65 2.91
C VAL A 198 10.62 18.67 1.97
N LEU A 199 10.26 18.65 0.69
CA LEU A 199 10.90 17.79 -0.32
C LEU A 199 12.40 18.09 -0.46
N LYS A 200 12.82 19.35 -0.31
CA LYS A 200 14.25 19.71 -0.29
C LYS A 200 14.99 19.29 0.99
N LYS A 201 14.27 19.05 2.08
CA LYS A 201 14.85 18.67 3.38
C LYS A 201 15.12 17.16 3.46
N TYR A 202 14.31 16.34 2.79
CA TYR A 202 14.41 14.88 2.83
C TYR A 202 14.64 14.35 1.41
N ASP A 203 15.82 13.79 1.16
CA ASP A 203 16.28 13.31 -0.15
C ASP A 203 15.48 12.10 -0.69
N PHE A 204 14.83 11.35 0.18
CA PHE A 204 13.98 10.21 -0.16
C PHE A 204 12.49 10.55 -0.33
N LEU A 205 12.06 11.78 -0.01
CA LEU A 205 10.67 12.17 -0.23
C LEU A 205 10.47 12.62 -1.67
N GLU A 206 9.40 12.12 -2.27
CA GLU A 206 9.03 12.49 -3.63
C GLU A 206 7.70 13.23 -3.68
N ASN A 207 7.54 13.99 -4.76
CA ASN A 207 6.27 14.58 -5.09
C ASN A 207 5.25 13.48 -5.43
N SER A 208 4.04 13.60 -4.89
CA SER A 208 2.93 12.72 -5.18
C SER A 208 1.70 13.49 -5.64
N TYR A 209 0.87 12.81 -6.42
CA TYR A 209 -0.52 13.18 -6.69
C TYR A 209 -1.47 12.27 -5.90
N LYS A 210 -2.76 12.63 -5.87
CA LYS A 210 -3.80 11.73 -5.34
C LYS A 210 -4.01 10.59 -6.31
N LEU A 211 -3.78 9.36 -5.86
CA LEU A 211 -4.10 8.19 -6.65
C LEU A 211 -5.63 8.04 -6.76
N PRO A 212 -6.18 7.69 -7.94
CA PRO A 212 -7.61 7.37 -8.08
C PRO A 212 -8.11 6.35 -7.05
N GLU A 213 -7.25 5.41 -6.68
CA GLU A 213 -7.49 4.34 -5.71
C GLU A 213 -7.71 4.86 -4.28
N MET A 214 -7.27 6.08 -3.96
CA MET A 214 -7.52 6.71 -2.65
C MET A 214 -8.99 7.09 -2.45
N LYS A 215 -9.75 7.30 -3.54
CA LYS A 215 -11.16 7.76 -3.52
C LYS A 215 -11.40 9.04 -2.71
N ILE A 216 -10.38 9.89 -2.52
CA ILE A 216 -10.48 11.19 -1.85
C ILE A 216 -10.88 12.24 -2.87
N LYS A 217 -12.03 12.89 -2.65
CA LYS A 217 -12.57 13.93 -3.54
C LYS A 217 -12.25 15.34 -3.04
N GLU A 218 -12.09 15.48 -1.73
CA GLU A 218 -11.84 16.74 -1.04
C GLU A 218 -10.49 17.32 -1.44
N PRO A 219 -10.34 18.65 -1.55
CA PRO A 219 -9.05 19.27 -1.80
C PRO A 219 -8.03 18.95 -0.70
N SER A 220 -6.75 18.88 -1.09
CA SER A 220 -5.64 18.57 -0.17
C SER A 220 -4.60 19.65 -0.24
N MET A 221 -3.96 19.92 0.89
CA MET A 221 -2.90 20.91 1.02
C MET A 221 -1.57 20.39 0.45
N ALA A 222 -1.25 19.12 0.71
CA ALA A 222 -0.03 18.48 0.24
C ALA A 222 -0.22 16.97 0.11
N VAL A 223 0.56 16.34 -0.77
CA VAL A 223 0.65 14.87 -0.87
C VAL A 223 2.12 14.50 -1.09
N PHE A 224 2.66 13.66 -0.22
CA PHE A 224 4.04 13.17 -0.28
C PHE A 224 4.02 11.70 -0.67
N LYS A 225 5.07 11.25 -1.37
CA LYS A 225 5.37 9.83 -1.52
C LYS A 225 6.64 9.55 -0.72
N VAL A 226 6.56 8.57 0.17
CA VAL A 226 7.68 8.14 1.01
C VAL A 226 7.88 6.63 0.86
N PRO A 227 9.11 6.14 0.67
CA PRO A 227 9.38 4.71 0.73
C PRO A 227 8.92 4.13 2.07
N ALA A 228 8.28 2.97 2.07
CA ALA A 228 7.65 2.41 3.27
C ALA A 228 8.67 2.17 4.40
N GLU A 229 9.93 1.84 4.08
CA GLU A 229 11.04 1.69 5.03
C GLU A 229 11.49 3.01 5.68
N LYS A 230 11.10 4.15 5.12
CA LYS A 230 11.43 5.50 5.58
C LYS A 230 10.27 6.22 6.27
N ILE A 231 9.11 5.59 6.42
CA ILE A 231 7.90 6.25 6.95
C ILE A 231 8.07 6.80 8.37
N LEU A 232 8.88 6.13 9.20
CA LEU A 232 9.15 6.53 10.58
C LEU A 232 10.27 7.58 10.70
N ASP A 233 11.04 7.82 9.64
CA ASP A 233 12.13 8.81 9.62
C ASP A 233 11.57 10.26 9.52
N VAL A 234 10.26 10.40 9.27
CA VAL A 234 9.59 11.70 9.09
C VAL A 234 8.40 11.84 10.04
N ASN A 235 8.41 12.89 10.85
CA ASN A 235 7.25 13.26 11.68
C ASN A 235 6.24 14.07 10.89
N PHE A 236 5.37 13.39 10.12
CA PHE A 236 4.35 14.03 9.30
C PHE A 236 3.33 14.85 10.11
N LYS A 237 3.02 14.47 11.36
CA LYS A 237 2.16 15.26 12.25
C LYS A 237 2.76 16.63 12.55
N SER A 238 4.03 16.67 12.93
CA SER A 238 4.74 17.93 13.19
C SER A 238 4.77 18.81 11.94
N ILE A 239 5.03 18.21 10.76
CA ILE A 239 5.05 18.96 9.49
C ILE A 239 3.66 19.52 9.18
N TYR A 240 2.60 18.73 9.38
CA TYR A 240 1.23 19.18 9.18
C TYR A 240 0.89 20.39 10.07
N HIS A 241 1.17 20.31 11.37
CA HIS A 241 0.90 21.43 12.29
C HIS A 241 1.72 22.68 11.96
N GLU A 242 2.98 22.51 11.53
CA GLU A 242 3.82 23.62 11.07
C GLU A 242 3.22 24.27 9.81
N PHE A 243 2.66 23.48 8.89
CA PHE A 243 1.98 24.00 7.70
C PHE A 243 0.79 24.86 8.10
N ILE A 244 -0.11 24.31 8.94
CA ILE A 244 -1.31 25.02 9.37
C ILE A 244 -0.95 26.32 10.08
N SER A 245 -0.06 26.27 11.07
CA SER A 245 0.34 27.46 11.83
C SER A 245 0.92 28.56 10.93
N LYS A 246 1.77 28.21 9.95
CA LYS A 246 2.36 29.19 9.03
C LYS A 246 1.32 29.79 8.09
N ILE A 247 0.42 28.96 7.56
CA ILE A 247 -0.60 29.40 6.62
C ILE A 247 -1.62 30.30 7.33
N GLU A 248 -2.12 29.90 8.48
CA GLU A 248 -3.06 30.68 9.28
C GLU A 248 -2.52 32.07 9.61
N LYS A 249 -1.24 32.16 9.98
CA LYS A 249 -0.59 33.45 10.22
C LYS A 249 -0.62 34.36 8.99
N ILE A 250 -0.29 33.82 7.82
CA ILE A 250 -0.29 34.58 6.55
C ILE A 250 -1.73 35.02 6.19
N VAL A 251 -2.71 34.12 6.33
CA VAL A 251 -4.12 34.42 6.07
C VAL A 251 -4.63 35.52 7.01
N GLN A 252 -4.29 35.48 8.29
CA GLN A 252 -4.62 36.55 9.24
C GLN A 252 -4.00 37.89 8.87
N GLU A 253 -2.74 37.90 8.38
CA GLU A 253 -2.08 39.13 7.90
C GLU A 253 -2.78 39.69 6.65
N ILE A 254 -3.16 38.83 5.69
CA ILE A 254 -3.93 39.23 4.50
C ILE A 254 -5.29 39.83 4.89
N ASN A 255 -6.02 39.17 5.80
CA ASN A 255 -7.34 39.61 6.23
C ASN A 255 -7.28 40.97 6.94
N LYS A 256 -6.22 41.27 7.71
CA LYS A 256 -6.02 42.59 8.33
C LYS A 256 -5.82 43.70 7.29
N LEU A 257 -5.11 43.42 6.20
CA LEU A 257 -4.88 44.38 5.11
C LEU A 257 -6.17 44.69 4.33
N ASN A 258 -7.02 43.70 4.12
CA ASN A 258 -8.30 43.88 3.42
C ASN A 258 -9.37 44.64 4.24
N ILE A 259 -9.23 44.73 5.57
CA ILE A 259 -10.13 45.52 6.42
C ILE A 259 -9.75 47.02 6.41
N THR A 260 -8.54 47.35 5.94
CA THR A 260 -8.02 48.73 5.89
C THR A 260 -8.12 49.39 4.51
N SER A 261 -8.72 48.71 3.53
CA SER A 261 -9.03 49.18 2.17
C SER A 261 -10.53 49.29 1.96
#